data_AF-A0A2W2DU48-F1
#
_entry.id   AF-A0A2W2DU48-F1
#
_cell.length_a   1.000
_cell.length_b   1.000
_cell.length_c   1.000
_cell.angle_alpha   90.00
_cell.angle_beta   90.00
_cell.angle_gamma   90.00
#
_symmetry.space_group_name_H-M   'P 1'
#
loop_
_entity.id
_entity.type
_entity.pdbx_description
1 polymer ?
#
loop_
_entity_poly.entity_id
_entity_poly.type
_entity_poly.pdbx_seq_one_letter_code
_entity_poly.pdbx_strand_id
1 'polypeptide(L)' 'MYESMFTKDLVNLNVNATDANELFNLVGEDAHAKGYANADYVEGLKKREQSYPTGLIFQNLELAIPHVDPEYVVKPFIY' A
#
# COMPACT_ATOMS: atom_id res chain seq x y z
N MET A 1 -14.88 -8.31 -11.96
CA MET A 1 -14.77 -8.55 -10.50
C MET A 1 -13.71 -7.64 -9.85
N TYR A 2 -12.57 -7.36 -10.50
CA TYR A 2 -11.52 -6.49 -9.94
C TYR A 2 -11.71 -4.98 -10.17
N GLU A 3 -12.58 -4.58 -11.10
CA GLU A 3 -12.80 -3.15 -11.43
C GLU A 3 -13.24 -2.32 -10.23
N SER A 4 -13.93 -2.92 -9.24
CA SER A 4 -14.35 -2.21 -8.03
C SER A 4 -13.22 -1.94 -7.03
N MET A 5 -12.05 -2.58 -7.19
CA MET A 5 -10.88 -2.37 -6.32
C MET A 5 -10.02 -1.19 -6.77
N PHE A 6 -10.13 -0.80 -8.05
CA PHE A 6 -9.35 0.29 -8.63
C PHE A 6 -10.22 1.55 -8.73
N THR A 7 -9.91 2.54 -7.90
CA THR A 7 -10.65 3.80 -7.88
C THR A 7 -9.68 4.97 -8.02
N LYS A 8 -10.10 6.03 -8.73
CA LYS A 8 -9.26 7.21 -8.92
C LYS A 8 -8.85 7.86 -7.60
N ASP A 9 -9.68 7.74 -6.57
CA ASP A 9 -9.43 8.31 -5.25
C ASP A 9 -8.26 7.63 -4.51
N LEU A 10 -7.80 6.47 -4.96
CA LEU A 10 -6.64 5.78 -4.40
C LEU A 10 -5.37 5.95 -5.26
N VAL A 11 -5.45 6.70 -6.37
CA VAL A 11 -4.29 6.98 -7.22
C VAL A 11 -3.68 8.32 -6.82
N ASN A 12 -2.46 8.30 -6.29
CA ASN A 12 -1.72 9.51 -5.94
C ASN A 12 -0.37 9.58 -6.68
N LEU A 13 -0.28 10.50 -7.65
CA LEU A 13 0.95 10.73 -8.43
C LEU A 13 1.85 11.80 -7.83
N ASN A 14 1.36 12.55 -6.84
CA ASN A 14 2.07 13.67 -6.22
C ASN A 14 2.51 13.29 -4.80
N VAL A 15 3.21 12.18 -4.68
CA VAL A 15 3.76 11.69 -3.41
C VAL A 15 5.20 12.12 -3.27
N ASN A 16 5.56 12.66 -2.10
CA ASN A 16 6.94 12.90 -1.72
C ASN A 16 7.21 12.09 -0.44
N ALA A 17 8.02 11.05 -0.58
CA ALA A 17 8.46 10.19 0.51
C ALA A 17 9.94 9.92 0.33
N THR A 18 10.72 10.05 1.41
CA THR A 18 12.17 9.89 1.39
C THR A 18 12.60 8.45 1.62
N ASP A 19 11.72 7.63 2.20
CA ASP A 19 11.92 6.20 2.39
C ASP A 19 10.60 5.40 2.32
N ALA A 20 10.73 4.07 2.40
CA ALA A 20 9.60 3.15 2.36
C ALA A 20 8.65 3.32 3.56
N ASN A 21 9.14 3.67 4.74
CA ASN A 21 8.29 3.85 5.92
C ASN A 21 7.41 5.08 5.80
N GLU A 22 7.95 6.19 5.28
CA GLU A 22 7.17 7.40 4.98
C GLU A 22 6.10 7.10 3.92
N LEU A 23 6.45 6.36 2.86
CA LEU A 23 5.50 5.95 1.85
C LEU A 23 4.38 5.05 2.44
N PHE A 24 4.75 4.06 3.25
CA PHE A 24 3.78 3.15 3.88
C PHE A 24 2.86 3.85 4.88
N ASN A 25 3.38 4.82 5.64
CA ASN A 25 2.54 5.67 6.49
C ASN A 25 1.53 6.44 5.64
N LEU A 26 2.00 7.14 4.60
CA LEU A 26 1.15 7.97 3.74
C LEU A 26 0.03 7.15 3.09
N VAL A 27 0.39 6.02 2.47
CA VAL A 27 -0.58 5.14 1.78
C VAL A 27 -1.53 4.48 2.78
N GLY A 28 -1.00 3.94 3.87
CA GLY A 28 -1.79 3.19 4.86
C GLY A 28 -2.74 4.09 5.66
N GLU A 29 -2.31 5.29 6.05
CA GLU A 29 -3.16 6.27 6.74
C GLU A 29 -4.30 6.77 5.84
N ASP A 30 -4.02 7.04 4.56
CA ASP A 30 -5.05 7.44 3.59
C ASP A 30 -6.04 6.30 3.31
N ALA A 31 -5.54 5.07 3.15
CA ALA A 31 -6.39 3.88 3.02
C ALA A 31 -7.26 3.64 4.26
N HIS A 32 -6.72 3.83 5.46
CA HIS A 32 -7.46 3.74 6.72
C HIS A 32 -8.54 4.82 6.83
N ALA A 33 -8.19 6.08 6.57
CA ALA A 33 -9.12 7.20 6.62
C ALA A 33 -10.30 7.04 5.64
N LYS A 34 -10.06 6.41 4.48
CA LYS A 34 -11.08 6.07 3.46
C LYS A 34 -11.82 4.75 3.73
N GLY A 35 -11.55 4.10 4.87
CA GLY A 35 -12.23 2.90 5.36
C GLY A 35 -11.86 1.62 4.63
N TYR A 36 -10.71 1.57 3.95
CA TYR A 36 -10.21 0.37 3.26
C TYR A 36 -9.37 -0.53 4.15
N ALA A 37 -8.70 0.06 5.14
CA ALA A 37 -7.77 -0.60 6.03
C ALA A 37 -8.14 -0.36 7.51
N ASN A 38 -7.76 -1.28 8.40
CA ASN A 38 -7.91 -1.09 9.83
C ASN A 38 -6.75 -0.28 10.43
N ALA A 39 -6.79 -0.02 11.74
CA ALA A 39 -5.79 0.81 12.43
C ALA A 39 -4.37 0.20 12.44
N ASP A 40 -4.26 -1.13 12.33
CA ASP A 40 -2.99 -1.87 12.42
C ASP A 40 -2.33 -2.08 11.05
N TYR A 41 -2.95 -1.59 9.96
CA TYR A 41 -2.51 -1.84 8.58
C TYR A 41 -1.08 -1.37 8.31
N VAL A 42 -0.70 -0.19 8.76
CA VAL A 42 0.66 0.37 8.54
C VAL A 42 1.72 -0.50 9.22
N GLU A 43 1.44 -0.98 10.43
CA GLU A 43 2.34 -1.88 11.16
C GLU A 43 2.44 -3.23 10.45
N GLY A 44 1.31 -3.80 10.04
CA GLY A 44 1.25 -5.04 9.25
C GLY A 44 2.05 -4.93 7.95
N LEU A 45 1.90 -3.83 7.21
CA LEU A 45 2.60 -3.58 5.95
C LEU A 45 4.11 -3.53 6.13
N LYS A 46 4.60 -2.78 7.12
CA LYS A 46 6.03 -2.68 7.43
C LYS A 46 6.62 -4.03 7.81
N LYS A 47 5.96 -4.77 8.70
CA LYS A 47 6.40 -6.12 9.10
C LYS A 47 6.45 -7.08 7.91
N ARG A 48 5.43 -7.01 7.04
CA ARG A 48 5.29 -7.90 5.90
C ARG A 48 6.34 -7.62 4.83
N GLU A 49 6.63 -6.36 4.55
CA GLU A 49 7.68 -5.94 3.62
C GLU A 49 9.08 -6.25 4.17
N GLN A 50 9.31 -6.01 5.46
CA GLN A 50 10.59 -6.36 6.11
C GLN A 50 10.89 -7.86 6.05
N SER A 51 9.85 -8.69 6.21
CA SER A 51 10.00 -10.15 6.24
C SER A 51 10.09 -10.75 4.83
N TYR A 52 9.34 -10.21 3.86
CA TYR A 52 9.42 -10.63 2.47
C TYR A 52 9.30 -9.42 1.53
N PRO A 53 10.44 -8.82 1.13
CA PRO A 53 10.48 -7.64 0.29
C PRO A 53 9.81 -7.86 -1.07
N THR A 54 9.18 -6.82 -1.61
CA THR A 54 8.36 -6.86 -2.83
C THR A 54 8.87 -5.95 -3.95
N GLY A 55 10.08 -5.39 -3.79
CA GLY A 55 10.75 -4.61 -4.82
C GLY A 55 11.09 -5.45 -6.07
N LEU A 56 10.79 -4.90 -7.24
CA LEU A 56 10.98 -5.49 -8.55
C LEU A 56 11.79 -4.54 -9.42
N ILE A 57 12.95 -5.00 -9.90
CA ILE A 57 13.83 -4.23 -10.77
C ILE A 57 13.65 -4.71 -12.21
N PHE A 58 13.20 -3.80 -13.08
CA PHE A 58 13.14 -4.00 -14.52
C PHE A 58 14.17 -3.12 -15.22
N GLN A 59 14.41 -3.39 -16.51
CA GLN A 59 15.43 -2.67 -17.28
C GLN A 59 15.26 -1.15 -17.27
N ASN A 60 14.02 -0.67 -17.29
CA ASN A 60 13.68 0.75 -17.45
C ASN A 60 12.88 1.32 -16.28
N LEU A 61 12.58 0.51 -15.26
CA LEU A 61 11.68 0.88 -14.18
C LEU A 61 11.90 0.01 -12.95
N GLU A 62 11.87 0.64 -11.78
CA GLU A 62 11.81 -0.04 -10.50
C GLU A 62 10.38 0.08 -9.97
N LEU A 63 9.84 -1.03 -9.49
CA LEU A 63 8.46 -1.14 -9.00
C LEU A 63 8.47 -1.81 -7.63
N ALA A 64 7.41 -1.62 -6.85
CA ALA A 64 7.14 -2.40 -5.65
C ALA A 64 5.67 -2.77 -5.61
N ILE A 65 5.36 -3.92 -5.02
CA ILE A 65 3.97 -4.39 -4.81
C ILE A 65 3.74 -4.72 -3.33
N PRO A 66 3.93 -3.72 -2.44
CA PRO A 66 3.80 -3.94 -1.01
C PRO A 66 2.36 -4.30 -0.68
N HIS A 67 2.18 -5.30 0.17
CA HIS A 67 0.87 -5.81 0.57
C HIS A 67 0.89 -6.29 2.02
N VAL A 68 -0.30 -6.41 2.58
CA VAL A 68 -0.55 -6.90 3.95
C VAL A 68 -1.26 -8.25 3.93
N ASP A 69 -1.30 -8.91 5.08
CA ASP A 69 -2.22 -10.03 5.29
C ASP A 69 -3.69 -9.55 5.34
N PRO A 70 -4.67 -10.40 4.95
CA PRO A 70 -6.06 -9.99 4.82
C PRO A 70 -6.71 -9.47 6.10
N GLU A 71 -6.20 -9.85 7.28
CA GLU A 71 -6.72 -9.41 8.58
C GLU A 71 -6.64 -7.88 8.79
N TYR A 72 -5.73 -7.21 8.07
CA TYR A 72 -5.57 -5.76 8.12
C TYR A 72 -6.50 -5.01 7.15
N VAL A 73 -7.23 -5.72 6.28
CA VAL A 73 -8.04 -5.15 5.20
C VAL A 73 -9.52 -5.20 5.55
N VAL A 74 -10.20 -4.06 5.48
CA VAL A 74 -11.65 -3.94 5.73
C VAL A 74 -12.45 -4.24 4.45
N LYS A 75 -12.01 -3.69 3.31
CA LYS A 75 -12.56 -3.95 1.98
C LYS A 75 -11.43 -4.02 0.94
N PRO A 76 -11.46 -4.94 -0.03
CA PRO A 76 -10.38 -5.08 -1.03
C PRO A 76 -10.14 -3.81 -1.84
N PHE A 77 -8.88 -3.45 -2.09
CA PHE A 77 -8.48 -2.25 -2.84
C PHE A 77 -7.11 -2.38 -3.49
N ILE A 78 -6.82 -1.46 -4.42
CA ILE A 78 -5.49 -1.17 -4.95
C ILE A 78 -5.24 0.32 -4.73
N TYR A 79 -4.05 0.64 -4.23
CA TYR A 79 -3.53 1.99 -4.04
C TYR A 79 -2.28 2.15 -4.92
#